data_AF-A0A0W0XTD5-F1
#
_entry.id   AF-A0A0W0XTD5-F1
#
_cell.length_a   1.000
_cell.length_b   1.000
_cell.length_c   1.000
_cell.angle_alpha   90.00
_cell.angle_beta   90.00
_cell.angle_gamma   90.00
#
_symmetry.space_group_name_H-M   'P 1'
#
loop_
_entity.id
_entity.type
_entity.pdbx_description
1 polymer ?
#
loop_
_entity_poly.entity_id
_entity_poly.type
_entity_poly.pdbx_seq_one_letter_code
_entity_poly.pdbx_strand_id
1 'polypeptide(L)'
;MHDNNFLHMDAHFHNILADENNIYLSDFGLALSTKFDLSITEQKFVNNHKNYDRCSYSVNLLHGILTTYAGKEHGDKTLSYYLTNKLSIKLPDKINEILSKNAPIAEKMHEFYREIQKDKSTPYPSNQLNDLLENIVV
;
A
#
# COMPACT_ATOMS: atom_id res chain seq x y z
N MET A 1 -10.72 -5.84 4.95
CA MET A 1 -10.62 -6.61 3.69
C MET A 1 -10.16 -8.03 3.97
N HIS A 2 -8.95 -8.22 4.52
CA HIS A 2 -8.40 -9.53 4.90
C HIS A 2 -9.38 -10.46 5.66
N ASP A 3 -9.91 -10.02 6.80
CA ASP A 3 -10.82 -10.83 7.64
C ASP A 3 -12.13 -11.23 6.96
N ASN A 4 -12.46 -10.57 5.84
CA ASN A 4 -13.65 -10.87 5.05
C ASN A 4 -13.34 -11.79 3.85
N ASN A 5 -12.13 -12.35 3.77
CA ASN A 5 -11.62 -13.14 2.65
C ASN A 5 -11.79 -12.42 1.31
N PHE A 6 -11.39 -11.15 1.29
CA PHE A 6 -11.54 -10.23 0.18
C PHE A 6 -10.24 -9.45 -0.06
N LEU A 7 -9.84 -9.37 -1.32
CA LEU A 7 -8.72 -8.57 -1.82
C LEU A 7 -9.25 -7.58 -2.85
N HIS A 8 -8.95 -6.30 -2.66
CA HIS A 8 -9.34 -5.25 -3.61
C HIS A 8 -8.31 -5.07 -4.73
N MET A 9 -7.03 -5.23 -4.41
CA MET A 9 -5.88 -5.09 -5.32
C MET A 9 -5.61 -3.68 -5.86
N ASP A 10 -6.46 -2.69 -5.55
CA ASP A 10 -6.31 -1.30 -6.00
C ASP A 10 -6.97 -0.27 -5.05
N ALA A 11 -6.86 -0.50 -3.74
CA ALA A 11 -7.47 0.33 -2.71
C ALA A 11 -6.67 1.62 -2.41
N HIS A 12 -6.39 2.43 -3.43
CA HIS A 12 -5.76 3.75 -3.25
C HIS A 12 -6.80 4.83 -2.89
N PHE A 13 -6.38 6.01 -2.41
CA PHE A 13 -7.30 7.02 -1.88
C PHE A 13 -8.37 7.54 -2.85
N HIS A 14 -8.19 7.45 -4.17
CA HIS A 14 -9.27 7.80 -5.12
C HIS A 14 -10.36 6.72 -5.26
N ASN A 15 -10.09 5.51 -4.78
CA ASN A 15 -11.02 4.37 -4.76
C ASN A 15 -11.61 4.13 -3.36
N ILE A 16 -11.31 5.03 -2.41
CA ILE A 16 -11.84 5.02 -1.06
C ILE A 16 -12.71 6.28 -0.91
N LEU A 17 -13.99 6.07 -0.70
CA LEU A 17 -14.97 7.13 -0.45
C LEU A 17 -15.31 7.11 1.04
N ALA A 18 -15.63 8.26 1.60
CA ALA A 18 -16.04 8.36 3.00
C ALA A 18 -17.19 9.35 3.14
N ASP A 19 -18.10 9.05 4.06
CA ASP A 19 -19.07 10.00 4.60
C ASP A 19 -18.83 10.18 6.10
N GLU A 20 -19.79 10.78 6.82
CA GLU A 20 -19.67 11.04 8.25
C GLU A 20 -19.49 9.77 9.10
N ASN A 21 -20.02 8.63 8.64
CA ASN A 21 -20.16 7.42 9.45
C ASN A 21 -19.39 6.22 8.87
N ASN A 22 -19.09 6.23 7.58
CA ASN A 22 -18.65 5.05 6.85
C ASN A 22 -17.49 5.33 5.89
N ILE A 23 -16.77 4.25 5.61
CA ILE A 23 -15.79 4.17 4.54
C ILE A 23 -16.31 3.15 3.52
N TYR A 24 -16.28 3.54 2.25
CA TYR A 24 -16.70 2.74 1.11
C TYR A 24 -15.51 2.49 0.19
N LEU A 25 -15.49 1.30 -0.40
CA LEU A 25 -14.54 0.94 -1.45
C LEU A 25 -15.26 0.99 -2.80
N SER A 26 -14.57 1.44 -3.83
CA SER A 26 -15.07 1.51 -5.20
C SER A 26 -14.04 0.93 -6.17
N ASP A 27 -14.48 0.68 -7.41
CA ASP A 27 -13.64 0.10 -8.47
C ASP A 27 -13.12 -1.32 -8.16
N PHE A 28 -14.05 -2.27 -8.18
CA PHE A 28 -13.77 -3.68 -7.91
C PHE A 28 -13.20 -4.44 -9.11
N GLY A 29 -12.71 -3.76 -10.16
CA GLY A 29 -12.29 -4.39 -11.41
C GLY A 29 -11.14 -5.40 -11.28
N LEU A 30 -10.34 -5.30 -10.21
CA LEU A 30 -9.23 -6.20 -9.88
C LEU A 30 -9.48 -7.07 -8.64
N ALA A 31 -10.69 -7.00 -8.07
CA ALA A 31 -10.97 -7.59 -6.78
C ALA A 31 -11.19 -9.11 -6.85
N LEU A 32 -10.81 -9.82 -5.79
CA LEU A 32 -10.98 -11.27 -5.62
C LEU A 32 -11.57 -11.57 -4.24
N SER A 33 -12.46 -12.57 -4.16
CA SER A 33 -12.93 -13.09 -2.87
C SER A 33 -13.10 -14.60 -2.92
N THR A 34 -12.63 -15.27 -1.88
CA THR A 34 -12.79 -16.74 -1.75
C THR A 34 -14.22 -17.16 -1.41
N LYS A 35 -15.16 -16.20 -1.30
CA LYS A 35 -16.60 -16.46 -1.22
C LYS A 35 -17.20 -16.83 -2.59
N PHE A 36 -16.46 -16.63 -3.68
CA PHE A 36 -16.84 -17.06 -5.03
C PHE A 36 -16.05 -18.30 -5.44
N ASP A 37 -16.49 -18.93 -6.54
CA ASP A 37 -15.77 -20.05 -7.14
C ASP A 37 -14.52 -19.54 -7.87
N LEU A 38 -13.36 -19.76 -7.26
CA LEU A 38 -12.07 -19.35 -7.77
C LEU A 38 -11.33 -20.56 -8.34
N SER A 39 -10.68 -20.38 -9.49
CA SER A 39 -9.75 -21.37 -10.02
C SER A 39 -8.58 -21.62 -9.06
N ILE A 40 -7.89 -22.75 -9.24
CA ILE A 40 -6.70 -23.09 -8.43
C ILE A 40 -5.64 -21.97 -8.52
N THR A 41 -5.50 -21.33 -9.68
CA THR A 41 -4.55 -20.23 -9.89
C THR A 41 -4.96 -18.99 -9.08
N GLU A 42 -6.24 -18.62 -9.09
CA GLU A 42 -6.75 -17.48 -8.32
C GLU A 42 -6.67 -17.73 -6.81
N GLN A 43 -6.95 -18.95 -6.34
CA GLN A 43 -6.79 -19.30 -4.92
C GLN A 43 -5.32 -19.15 -4.47
N LYS A 44 -4.37 -19.63 -5.28
CA LYS A 44 -2.94 -19.43 -5.01
C LYS A 44 -2.57 -17.95 -5.03
N PHE A 45 -3.12 -17.18 -5.96
CA PHE A 45 -2.91 -15.73 -6.03
C PHE A 45 -3.39 -15.04 -4.74
N VAL A 46 -4.63 -15.31 -4.31
CA VAL A 46 -5.20 -14.75 -3.07
C VAL A 46 -4.32 -15.09 -1.87
N ASN A 47 -3.89 -16.34 -1.72
CA ASN A 47 -3.05 -16.77 -0.61
C ASN A 47 -1.69 -16.06 -0.58
N ASN A 48 -1.07 -15.90 -1.75
CA ASN A 48 0.22 -15.22 -1.89
C ASN A 48 0.12 -13.70 -1.69
N HIS A 49 -1.07 -13.11 -1.89
CA HIS A 49 -1.31 -11.67 -1.83
C HIS A 49 -2.23 -11.27 -0.68
N LYS A 50 -2.45 -12.14 0.32
CA LYS A 50 -3.44 -11.94 1.40
C LYS A 50 -3.34 -10.60 2.14
N ASN A 51 -2.15 -10.01 2.18
CA ASN A 51 -1.85 -8.74 2.85
C ASN A 51 -1.59 -7.58 1.87
N TYR A 52 -1.75 -7.80 0.57
CA TYR A 52 -1.42 -6.83 -0.47
C TYR A 52 -2.10 -5.47 -0.24
N ASP A 53 -3.40 -5.43 0.05
CA ASP A 53 -4.11 -4.17 0.26
C ASP A 53 -3.56 -3.38 1.47
N ARG A 54 -3.14 -4.08 2.53
CA ARG A 54 -2.52 -3.43 3.71
C ARG A 54 -1.13 -2.89 3.39
N CYS A 55 -0.34 -3.63 2.61
CA CYS A 55 0.97 -3.18 2.16
C CYS A 55 0.86 -2.00 1.19
N SER A 56 -0.02 -2.11 0.20
CA SER A 56 -0.32 -1.05 -0.78
C SER A 56 -0.84 0.22 -0.09
N TYR A 57 -1.70 0.09 0.93
CA TYR A 57 -2.12 1.21 1.75
C TYR A 57 -0.94 1.98 2.34
N SER A 58 0.11 1.29 2.81
CA SER A 58 1.27 1.94 3.46
C SER A 58 1.99 2.89 2.48
N VAL A 59 2.25 2.45 1.25
CA VAL A 59 2.89 3.29 0.22
C VAL A 59 1.95 4.41 -0.25
N ASN A 60 0.66 4.12 -0.45
CA ASN A 60 -0.34 5.12 -0.84
C ASN A 60 -0.55 6.20 0.24
N LEU A 61 -0.49 5.83 1.52
CA LEU A 61 -0.56 6.76 2.65
C LEU A 61 0.61 7.73 2.64
N LEU A 62 1.84 7.21 2.51
CA LEU A 62 3.04 8.05 2.45
C LEU A 62 2.99 8.95 1.22
N HIS A 63 2.68 8.41 0.04
CA HIS A 63 2.52 9.19 -1.19
C HIS A 63 1.51 10.33 -1.02
N GLY A 64 0.32 10.03 -0.50
CA GLY A 64 -0.75 11.01 -0.31
C GLY A 64 -0.32 12.15 0.62
N ILE A 65 0.13 11.81 1.84
CA ILE A 65 0.53 12.81 2.84
C ILE A 65 1.72 13.64 2.32
N LEU A 66 2.77 12.99 1.83
CA LEU A 66 3.97 13.69 1.38
C LEU A 66 3.66 14.62 0.21
N THR A 67 2.80 14.20 -0.72
CA THR A 67 2.35 15.05 -1.83
C THR A 67 1.52 16.23 -1.35
N THR A 68 0.69 16.07 -0.32
CA THR A 68 -0.06 17.18 0.28
C THR A 68 0.85 18.24 0.88
N TYR A 69 1.94 17.86 1.55
CA TYR A 69 2.88 18.81 2.16
C TYR A 69 3.92 19.37 1.19
N ALA A 70 4.39 18.58 0.23
CA ALA A 70 5.42 18.98 -0.71
C ALA A 70 4.90 19.63 -2.00
N GLY A 71 3.63 19.43 -2.33
CA GLY A 71 3.06 19.81 -3.61
C GLY A 71 3.21 18.72 -4.67
N LYS A 72 2.29 18.73 -5.64
CA LYS A 72 2.17 17.69 -6.69
C LYS A 72 3.33 17.69 -7.68
N GLU A 73 4.04 18.81 -7.80
CA GLU A 73 5.19 18.99 -8.71
C GLU A 73 6.32 17.98 -8.47
N HIS A 74 6.42 17.43 -7.24
CA HIS A 74 7.56 16.62 -6.81
C HIS A 74 7.38 15.10 -6.93
N GLY A 75 6.16 14.61 -7.24
CA GLY A 75 5.86 13.21 -7.58
C GLY A 75 6.56 12.14 -6.72
N ASP A 76 7.00 11.05 -7.35
CA ASP A 76 7.70 9.92 -6.71
C ASP A 76 9.02 10.30 -6.01
N LYS A 77 9.62 11.46 -6.36
CA LYS A 77 10.86 11.91 -5.74
C LYS A 77 10.65 12.24 -4.26
N THR A 78 9.47 12.73 -3.89
CA THR A 78 9.16 13.07 -2.50
C THR A 78 9.19 11.85 -1.59
N LEU A 79 8.61 10.72 -2.03
CA LEU A 79 8.70 9.48 -1.25
C LEU A 79 10.15 9.02 -1.13
N SER A 80 10.88 8.98 -2.24
CA SER A 80 12.29 8.58 -2.22
C SER A 80 13.14 9.48 -1.31
N TYR A 81 12.89 10.79 -1.30
CA TYR A 81 13.58 11.72 -0.40
C TYR A 81 13.18 11.51 1.06
N TYR A 82 11.92 11.23 1.36
CA TYR A 82 11.49 10.89 2.71
C TYR A 82 12.21 9.63 3.21
N LEU A 83 12.15 8.54 2.44
CA LEU A 83 12.76 7.24 2.80
C LEU A 83 14.29 7.33 2.94
N THR A 84 14.94 8.26 2.23
CA THR A 84 16.39 8.49 2.31
C THR A 84 16.81 9.62 3.25
N ASN A 85 15.89 10.15 4.06
CA ASN A 85 16.12 11.28 4.97
C ASN A 85 16.66 12.56 4.30
N LYS A 86 16.27 12.79 3.04
CA LYS A 86 16.64 13.96 2.21
C LYS A 86 15.49 14.97 2.05
N LEU A 87 14.32 14.70 2.62
CA LEU A 87 13.17 15.60 2.54
C LEU A 87 13.44 16.88 3.35
N SER A 88 13.34 18.04 2.70
CA SER A 88 13.63 19.36 3.31
C SER A 88 12.43 20.02 3.99
N ILE A 89 11.26 19.38 3.97
CA ILE A 89 10.01 19.94 4.51
C ILE A 89 9.83 19.51 5.96
N LYS A 90 9.44 20.45 6.82
CA LYS A 90 9.09 20.17 8.21
C LYS A 90 7.66 19.64 8.29
N LEU A 91 7.52 18.39 8.71
CA LEU A 91 6.23 17.76 9.00
C LEU A 91 5.87 17.88 10.48
N PRO A 92 4.58 17.98 10.84
CA PRO A 92 4.15 17.89 12.24
C PRO A 92 4.53 16.54 12.88
N ASP A 93 4.82 16.52 14.18
CA ASP A 93 5.34 15.32 14.87
C ASP A 93 4.41 14.11 14.75
N LYS A 94 3.09 14.32 14.90
CA LYS A 94 2.10 13.25 14.72
C LYS A 94 2.10 12.66 13.31
N ILE A 95 2.38 13.49 12.30
CA ILE A 95 2.49 13.02 10.91
C ILE A 95 3.77 12.20 10.76
N ASN A 96 4.89 12.65 11.30
CA ASN A 96 6.13 11.88 11.30
C ASN A 96 5.96 10.51 11.97
N GLU A 97 5.24 10.44 13.09
CA GLU A 97 4.92 9.18 13.77
C GLU A 97 4.11 8.22 12.90
N ILE A 98 3.08 8.71 12.21
CA ILE A 98 2.26 7.89 11.31
C ILE A 98 3.10 7.39 10.12
N LEU A 99 3.89 8.27 9.51
CA LEU A 99 4.69 7.91 8.35
C LEU A 99 5.81 6.93 8.73
N SER A 100 6.50 7.14 9.86
CA SER A 100 7.60 6.26 10.29
C SER A 100 7.13 4.83 10.58
N LYS A 101 5.94 4.68 11.19
CA LYS A 101 5.31 3.36 11.41
C LYS A 101 5.06 2.58 10.12
N ASN A 102 4.76 3.27 9.02
CA ASN A 102 4.44 2.64 7.73
C ASN A 102 5.64 2.64 6.75
N ALA A 103 6.72 3.34 7.07
CA ALA A 103 7.84 3.57 6.16
C ALA A 103 8.54 2.28 5.69
N PRO A 104 8.82 1.27 6.54
CA PRO A 104 9.50 0.05 6.07
C PRO A 104 8.68 -0.73 5.02
N ILE A 105 7.36 -0.81 5.24
CA ILE A 105 6.44 -1.48 4.30
C ILE A 105 6.32 -0.66 3.01
N ALA A 106 6.17 0.65 3.15
CA ALA A 106 6.06 1.56 2.02
C ALA A 106 7.32 1.54 1.14
N GLU A 107 8.51 1.48 1.74
CA GLU A 107 9.77 1.32 1.02
C GLU A 107 9.80 0.04 0.21
N LYS A 108 9.43 -1.09 0.83
CA LYS A 108 9.45 -2.38 0.15
C LYS A 108 8.43 -2.46 -0.98
N MET A 109 7.23 -1.91 -0.77
CA MET A 109 6.20 -1.81 -1.81
C MET A 109 6.64 -0.88 -2.94
N HIS A 110 7.28 0.24 -2.62
CA HIS A 110 7.77 1.19 -3.62
C HIS A 110 8.91 0.58 -4.47
N GLU A 111 9.81 -0.20 -3.86
CA GLU A 111 10.79 -1.01 -4.60
C GLU A 111 10.09 -1.98 -5.55
N PHE A 112 9.15 -2.78 -5.05
CA PHE A 112 8.37 -3.72 -5.85
C PHE A 112 7.67 -3.04 -7.02
N TYR A 113 6.98 -1.92 -6.79
CA TYR A 113 6.31 -1.17 -7.84
C TYR A 113 7.26 -0.65 -8.92
N ARG A 114 8.50 -0.24 -8.57
CA ARG A 114 9.48 0.13 -9.60
C ARG A 114 9.95 -1.07 -10.42
N GLU A 115 10.19 -2.21 -9.79
CA GLU A 115 10.69 -3.40 -10.49
C GLU A 115 9.61 -4.04 -11.37
N ILE A 116 8.37 -4.16 -10.89
CA ILE A 116 7.25 -4.71 -11.70
C ILE A 116 6.87 -3.83 -12.89
N GLN A 117 7.22 -2.53 -12.88
CA GLN A 117 7.06 -1.68 -14.05
C GLN A 117 8.10 -1.95 -15.14
N LYS A 118 9.29 -2.43 -14.76
CA LYS A 118 10.34 -2.84 -15.70
C LYS A 118 10.09 -4.25 -16.23
N ASP A 119 9.70 -5.17 -15.35
CA ASP A 119 9.46 -6.57 -15.68
C ASP A 119 8.17 -7.07 -14.99
N LYS A 120 7.16 -7.39 -15.81
CA LYS A 120 5.85 -7.87 -15.32
C LYS A 120 5.90 -9.26 -14.70
N SER A 121 7.01 -9.99 -14.84
CA SER A 121 7.25 -11.27 -14.16
C SER A 121 7.82 -11.11 -12.75
N THR A 122 8.14 -9.87 -12.32
CA THR A 122 8.63 -9.59 -10.96
C THR A 122 7.67 -10.15 -9.92
N PRO A 123 8.12 -11.08 -9.05
CA PRO A 123 7.27 -11.67 -8.03
C PRO A 123 6.93 -10.66 -6.93
N TYR A 124 5.71 -10.74 -6.42
CA TYR A 124 5.31 -10.00 -5.22
C TYR A 124 6.11 -10.48 -4.00
N PRO A 125 6.77 -9.58 -3.23
CA PRO A 125 7.63 -9.97 -2.11
C PRO A 125 6.85 -10.30 -0.84
N SER A 126 5.94 -11.28 -0.92
CA SER A 126 4.98 -11.61 0.15
C SER A 126 5.64 -11.95 1.49
N ASN A 127 6.69 -12.77 1.50
CA ASN A 127 7.37 -13.18 2.73
C ASN A 127 7.96 -11.97 3.46
N GLN A 128 8.73 -11.15 2.75
CA GLN A 128 9.37 -9.94 3.33
C GLN A 128 8.34 -8.94 3.86
N LEU A 129 7.23 -8.77 3.13
CA LEU A 129 6.16 -7.87 3.56
C LEU A 129 5.39 -8.41 4.77
N ASN A 130 5.20 -9.73 4.87
CA ASN A 130 4.61 -10.35 6.05
C ASN A 130 5.51 -10.18 7.27
N ASP A 131 6.81 -10.43 7.13
CA ASP A 131 7.79 -10.23 8.20
C ASP A 131 7.76 -8.77 8.69
N LEU A 132 7.71 -7.81 7.77
CA LEU A 132 7.60 -6.38 8.12
C LEU A 132 6.29 -6.07 8.86
N LEU A 133 5.17 -6.64 8.45
CA LEU A 133 3.88 -6.45 9.11
C LEU A 133 3.85 -7.01 10.53
N GLU A 134 4.47 -8.16 10.76
CA GLU A 134 4.56 -8.78 12.10
C GLU A 134 5.44 -7.96 13.06
N ASN A 135 6.39 -7.21 12.53
CA ASN A 135 7.29 -6.35 13.31
C ASN A 135 6.75 -4.94 13.58
N ILE A 136 5.56 -4.58 13.05
CA ILE A 136 4.89 -3.34 13.45
C ILE A 136 4.27 -3.55 14.83
N VAL A 137 4.96 -3.03 15.85
CA VAL A 137 4.39 -2.94 17.20
C VAL A 137 3.18 -2.00 17.15
N VAL A 138 1.99 -2.54 17.41
CA VAL A 138 0.75 -1.77 17.61
C VAL A 138 0.73 -1.15 19.00
#